data_AF-A0A4R2JT30-F1
#
_entry.id   AF-A0A4R2JT30-F1
#
_cell.length_a   1.000
_cell.length_b   1.000
_cell.length_c   1.000
_cell.angle_alpha   90.00
_cell.angle_beta   90.00
_cell.angle_gamma   90.00
#
_symmetry.space_group_name_H-M   'P 1'
#
loop_
_entity.id
_entity.type
_entity.pdbx_description
1 polymer ?
#
loop_
_entity_poly.entity_id
_entity_poly.type
_entity_poly.pdbx_seq_one_letter_code
_entity_poly.pdbx_strand_id
1 'polypeptide(L)'
;MRFRSLVVGLVVIAGGLTAPAVADSVRGGQITRSEVIWRAQYWVDNQPGPYNQGGYSPGPGGDFSYRRDCSGYVSMAWHLDANPSTQGLPGYSHEISRDELRPGDVLNSFYDHVLLFHEWADDHGGFSYYSFGSTPVRHLRANINDANLDGHPNGDFKALRYNKIIEETAAPKPHPYASGRVVSGRSADGRLETFAAGADGVYHSWQTAVNGEWSAWRFEGGPRNAQLGIASNADGRLELFALSDSTFDHMWQTAPSGMWSGWENFGGGGYRVAVGNNADGRIEVLASNSSGVFHRWQTALSGGWGSWEGTFGGPANARLAVENAPDGRLEVFALSDSTFQHLWQTAVNGGWSSWENFGGGGHDLTVNHNTDGRLEVFASGSAGVFHRWQTSLTSWSDWVGTNGPVNAEVTSDRTVDGRVEAFAINGSAASHIWQTGPNAPYSDWETFGGGGTEIVAGHNADGRIEVFATSDVGVFHKWQTGFATWSEWGWVGTSAGPAMS
;
A
#
# COMPACT_ATOMS: atom_id res chain seq x y z
N MET A 1 8.00 66.62 -0.69
CA MET A 1 8.91 65.50 -0.42
C MET A 1 8.25 64.54 0.56
N ARG A 2 8.47 63.23 0.44
CA ARG A 2 8.15 62.22 1.47
C ARG A 2 9.30 61.20 1.47
N PHE A 3 9.97 61.01 2.60
CA PHE A 3 10.96 59.95 2.78
C PHE A 3 10.28 58.68 3.32
N ARG A 4 10.82 57.51 2.96
CA ARG A 4 10.53 56.23 3.61
C ARG A 4 11.72 55.87 4.49
N SER A 5 11.46 55.38 5.70
CA SER A 5 12.48 54.73 6.53
C SER A 5 12.65 53.28 6.09
N LEU A 6 13.87 52.76 6.24
CA LEU A 6 14.20 51.35 6.09
C LEU A 6 14.68 50.82 7.44
N VAL A 7 14.36 49.58 7.78
CA VAL A 7 14.90 48.86 8.96
C VAL A 7 15.43 47.52 8.48
N VAL A 8 16.62 47.14 8.94
CA VAL A 8 17.28 45.87 8.62
C VAL A 8 17.28 45.00 9.87
N GLY A 9 16.79 43.76 9.75
CA GLY A 9 16.87 42.74 10.80
C GLY A 9 17.99 41.75 10.50
N LEU A 10 18.82 41.45 11.51
CA LEU A 10 19.88 40.45 11.41
C LEU A 10 19.31 39.04 11.68
N VAL A 11 19.67 38.06 10.86
CA VAL A 11 19.31 36.65 11.07
C VAL A 11 20.45 35.93 11.79
N VAL A 12 20.11 35.17 12.83
CA VAL A 12 21.02 34.21 13.49
C VAL A 12 20.58 32.80 13.09
N ILE A 13 21.50 32.00 12.56
CA ILE A 13 21.24 30.61 12.16
C ILE A 13 21.71 29.69 13.30
N ALA A 14 20.79 28.90 13.84
CA ALA A 14 21.10 27.78 14.73
C ALA A 14 20.89 26.47 13.95
N GLY A 15 21.95 25.70 13.75
CA GLY A 15 21.86 24.41 13.05
C GLY A 15 21.28 23.33 13.95
N GLY A 16 20.13 22.77 13.58
CA GLY A 16 19.59 21.56 14.19
C GLY A 16 20.24 20.31 13.58
N LEU A 17 20.67 19.37 14.43
CA LEU A 17 21.09 18.04 13.99
C LEU A 17 19.85 17.13 13.90
N THR A 18 19.60 16.56 12.73
CA THR A 18 18.54 15.55 12.52
C THR A 18 18.96 14.19 13.09
N ALA A 19 18.03 13.47 13.70
CA ALA A 19 18.23 12.07 14.07
C ALA A 19 18.12 11.16 12.83
N PRO A 20 18.78 9.98 12.79
CA PRO A 20 18.69 9.07 11.65
C PRO A 20 17.33 8.37 11.57
N ALA A 21 16.88 8.08 10.35
CA ALA A 21 15.86 7.05 10.12
C ALA A 21 16.41 5.67 10.50
N VAL A 22 15.52 4.78 10.95
CA VAL A 22 15.85 3.41 11.34
C VAL A 22 15.89 2.54 10.09
N ALA A 23 16.91 1.68 9.97
CA ALA A 23 17.00 0.66 8.93
C ALA A 23 16.49 -0.69 9.44
N ASP A 24 16.23 -1.63 8.53
CA ASP A 24 15.92 -3.04 8.83
C ASP A 24 16.78 -3.56 9.99
N SER A 25 16.18 -4.26 10.95
CA SER A 25 16.91 -4.67 12.14
C SER A 25 18.10 -5.55 11.78
N VAL A 26 19.27 -5.20 12.32
CA VAL A 26 20.39 -6.14 12.31
C VAL A 26 20.12 -7.21 13.36
N ARG A 27 20.48 -8.46 13.06
CA ARG A 27 20.32 -9.62 13.94
C ARG A 27 20.80 -9.35 15.37
N GLY A 28 19.92 -9.54 16.35
CA GLY A 28 20.15 -9.23 17.76
C GLY A 28 20.25 -7.74 18.09
N GLY A 29 19.88 -6.85 17.16
CA GLY A 29 19.94 -5.39 17.24
C GLY A 29 18.64 -4.75 17.73
N GLN A 30 18.39 -3.50 17.34
CA GLN A 30 17.10 -2.83 17.55
C GLN A 30 16.14 -3.14 16.40
N ILE A 31 14.86 -3.32 16.71
CA ILE A 31 13.82 -3.76 15.78
C ILE A 31 12.51 -3.01 16.02
N THR A 32 11.80 -2.60 14.97
CA THR A 32 10.50 -1.93 15.09
C THR A 32 9.36 -2.93 15.29
N ARG A 33 8.24 -2.51 15.88
CA ARG A 33 7.08 -3.39 16.12
C ARG A 33 6.49 -3.97 14.83
N SER A 34 6.37 -3.12 13.82
CA SER A 34 6.05 -3.46 12.43
C SER A 34 6.91 -4.61 11.92
N GLU A 35 8.23 -4.52 12.04
CA GLU A 35 9.14 -5.59 11.63
C GLU A 35 8.93 -6.86 12.46
N VAL A 36 8.77 -6.79 13.79
CA VAL A 36 8.47 -7.97 14.61
C VAL A 36 7.20 -8.69 14.12
N ILE A 37 6.13 -7.95 13.81
CA ILE A 37 4.89 -8.53 13.29
C ILE A 37 5.09 -9.09 11.88
N TRP A 38 5.75 -8.38 10.98
CA TRP A 38 6.03 -8.87 9.62
C TRP A 38 6.85 -10.17 9.65
N ARG A 39 7.90 -10.22 10.48
CA ARG A 39 8.70 -11.43 10.69
C ARG A 39 7.85 -12.56 11.29
N ALA A 40 6.99 -12.28 12.27
CA ALA A 40 6.06 -13.27 12.82
C ALA A 40 5.09 -13.82 11.76
N GLN A 41 4.49 -12.94 10.94
CA GLN A 41 3.55 -13.28 9.87
C GLN A 41 4.20 -14.14 8.78
N TYR A 42 5.46 -13.86 8.40
CA TYR A 42 6.21 -14.61 7.39
C TYR A 42 6.20 -16.14 7.60
N TRP A 43 6.36 -16.63 8.84
CA TRP A 43 6.28 -18.08 9.16
C TRP A 43 4.85 -18.63 9.25
N VAL A 44 3.81 -17.80 9.36
CA VAL A 44 2.40 -18.23 9.17
C VAL A 44 2.13 -18.51 7.70
N ASP A 45 2.60 -17.64 6.81
CA ASP A 45 2.29 -17.76 5.39
C ASP A 45 3.18 -18.80 4.69
N ASN A 46 4.49 -18.80 5.00
CA ASN A 46 5.47 -19.66 4.33
C ASN A 46 5.65 -21.03 5.00
N GLN A 47 5.15 -21.19 6.24
CA GLN A 47 5.20 -22.41 7.08
C GLN A 47 6.59 -23.10 7.15
N PRO A 48 7.35 -23.00 8.26
CA PRO A 48 8.71 -23.53 8.39
C PRO A 48 8.82 -25.07 8.32
N GLY A 49 7.74 -25.80 8.04
CA GLY A 49 7.61 -27.24 8.20
C GLY A 49 7.20 -27.64 9.63
N PRO A 50 7.22 -28.94 9.97
CA PRO A 50 6.62 -29.43 11.20
C PRO A 50 7.36 -28.97 12.46
N TYR A 51 6.58 -28.68 13.50
CA TYR A 51 7.02 -28.43 14.88
C TYR A 51 8.00 -29.54 15.30
N ASN A 52 9.20 -29.13 15.66
CA ASN A 52 10.29 -29.99 16.07
C ASN A 52 11.35 -29.14 16.79
N GLN A 53 11.49 -29.31 18.10
CA GLN A 53 12.45 -28.56 18.93
C GLN A 53 13.92 -28.82 18.56
N GLY A 54 14.22 -29.90 17.81
CA GLY A 54 15.54 -30.16 17.23
C GLY A 54 15.66 -29.81 15.74
N GLY A 55 14.56 -29.37 15.11
CA GLY A 55 14.52 -28.93 13.72
C GLY A 55 14.70 -27.41 13.61
N TYR A 56 15.22 -26.95 12.47
CA TYR A 56 15.49 -25.54 12.19
C TYR A 56 14.94 -25.15 10.82
N SER A 57 14.61 -23.87 10.66
CA SER A 57 14.25 -23.24 9.37
C SER A 57 14.80 -21.80 9.31
N PRO A 58 15.02 -21.25 8.11
CA PRO A 58 15.44 -19.86 7.95
C PRO A 58 14.38 -18.87 8.43
N GLY A 59 14.81 -17.71 8.93
CA GLY A 59 13.98 -16.51 8.98
C GLY A 59 13.81 -15.85 7.61
N PRO A 60 13.12 -14.71 7.52
CA PRO A 60 12.97 -13.96 6.28
C PRO A 60 14.32 -13.65 5.62
N GLY A 61 14.39 -13.75 4.30
CA GLY A 61 15.62 -13.53 3.53
C GLY A 61 16.74 -14.56 3.74
N GLY A 62 16.52 -15.62 4.53
CA GLY A 62 17.56 -16.62 4.82
C GLY A 62 18.61 -16.16 5.85
N ASP A 63 18.28 -15.15 6.65
CA ASP A 63 19.18 -14.47 7.59
C ASP A 63 19.88 -15.38 8.61
N PHE A 64 19.12 -16.23 9.30
CA PHE A 64 19.54 -17.13 10.37
C PHE A 64 18.63 -18.36 10.45
N SER A 65 19.13 -19.44 11.05
CA SER A 65 18.35 -20.65 11.28
C SER A 65 17.75 -20.65 12.69
N TYR A 66 16.42 -20.57 12.75
CA TYR A 66 15.64 -20.57 13.99
C TYR A 66 15.02 -21.95 14.26
N ARG A 67 14.88 -22.33 15.54
CA ARG A 67 14.26 -23.62 15.91
C ARG A 67 12.77 -23.64 15.57
N ARG A 68 12.26 -24.81 15.21
CA ARG A 68 10.84 -25.02 14.89
C ARG A 68 10.00 -25.34 16.11
N ASP A 69 10.00 -24.41 17.06
CA ASP A 69 9.12 -24.44 18.24
C ASP A 69 8.67 -23.02 18.60
N CYS A 70 7.77 -22.89 19.57
CA CYS A 70 7.20 -21.62 20.01
C CYS A 70 8.25 -20.56 20.39
N SER A 71 9.30 -20.94 21.12
CA SER A 71 10.36 -20.01 21.50
C SER A 71 11.37 -19.74 20.39
N GLY A 72 11.61 -20.70 19.49
CA GLY A 72 12.37 -20.47 18.25
C GLY A 72 11.63 -19.53 17.27
N TYR A 73 10.30 -19.61 17.21
CA TYR A 73 9.45 -18.71 16.45
C TYR A 73 9.47 -17.27 16.98
N VAL A 74 9.36 -17.09 18.30
CA VAL A 74 9.58 -15.77 18.94
C VAL A 74 11.00 -15.26 18.67
N SER A 75 12.00 -16.14 18.72
CA SER A 75 13.39 -15.77 18.41
C SER A 75 13.53 -15.28 16.96
N MET A 76 12.80 -15.89 16.03
CA MET A 76 12.74 -15.48 14.62
C MET A 76 12.06 -14.11 14.46
N ALA A 77 10.91 -13.91 15.10
CA ALA A 77 10.15 -12.66 15.04
C ALA A 77 10.92 -11.47 15.66
N TRP A 78 11.58 -11.67 16.80
CA TRP A 78 12.47 -10.67 17.43
C TRP A 78 13.86 -10.53 16.76
N HIS A 79 14.08 -11.18 15.61
CA HIS A 79 15.35 -11.22 14.87
C HIS A 79 16.57 -11.54 15.77
N LEU A 80 16.43 -12.44 16.75
CA LEU A 80 17.51 -12.77 17.67
C LEU A 80 18.70 -13.41 16.94
N ASP A 81 19.89 -13.20 17.49
CA ASP A 81 21.15 -13.84 17.12
C ASP A 81 21.35 -15.22 17.79
N ALA A 82 20.37 -15.63 18.60
CA ALA A 82 20.36 -16.88 19.34
C ALA A 82 18.99 -17.56 19.28
N ASN A 83 18.95 -18.82 19.72
CA ASN A 83 17.71 -19.58 19.93
C ASN A 83 17.56 -19.92 21.42
N PRO A 84 17.08 -19.01 22.28
CA PRO A 84 16.66 -19.32 23.65
C PRO A 84 15.48 -20.31 23.71
N SER A 85 15.23 -20.87 24.90
CA SER A 85 13.95 -21.51 25.26
C SER A 85 13.01 -20.48 25.91
N THR A 86 11.78 -20.88 26.26
CA THR A 86 10.86 -20.09 27.11
C THR A 86 11.51 -19.63 28.43
N GLN A 87 12.40 -20.45 29.02
CA GLN A 87 13.21 -20.10 30.20
C GLN A 87 14.30 -19.06 29.89
N GLY A 88 14.77 -18.99 28.65
CA GLY A 88 15.84 -18.09 28.20
C GLY A 88 15.35 -16.74 27.65
N LEU A 89 14.12 -16.66 27.14
CA LEU A 89 13.52 -15.41 26.63
C LEU A 89 13.56 -14.23 27.64
N PRO A 90 13.37 -14.43 28.96
CA PRO A 90 13.58 -13.38 29.97
C PRO A 90 14.98 -12.77 30.03
N GLY A 91 16.00 -13.41 29.43
CA GLY A 91 17.34 -12.80 29.27
C GLY A 91 17.42 -11.74 28.15
N TYR A 92 16.44 -11.74 27.25
CA TYR A 92 16.35 -10.84 26.08
C TYR A 92 15.25 -9.76 26.24
N SER A 93 14.42 -9.87 27.27
CA SER A 93 13.21 -9.07 27.48
C SER A 93 13.11 -8.54 28.91
N HIS A 94 12.07 -7.75 29.20
CA HIS A 94 11.65 -7.35 30.54
C HIS A 94 10.15 -7.60 30.72
N GLU A 95 9.70 -7.83 31.96
CA GLU A 95 8.28 -7.97 32.28
C GLU A 95 7.58 -6.60 32.22
N ILE A 96 6.37 -6.56 31.66
CA ILE A 96 5.48 -5.39 31.53
C ILE A 96 4.10 -5.72 32.11
N SER A 97 3.20 -4.74 32.31
CA SER A 97 1.80 -5.09 32.59
C SER A 97 1.19 -5.82 31.39
N ARG A 98 0.23 -6.71 31.65
CA ARG A 98 -0.54 -7.36 30.57
C ARG A 98 -1.34 -6.31 29.79
N ASP A 99 -1.86 -5.28 30.46
CA ASP A 99 -2.60 -4.17 29.82
C ASP A 99 -1.68 -3.26 28.98
N GLU A 100 -0.36 -3.33 29.14
CA GLU A 100 0.61 -2.59 28.34
C GLU A 100 1.04 -3.33 27.06
N LEU A 101 0.50 -4.54 26.80
CA LEU A 101 0.82 -5.33 25.61
C LEU A 101 0.56 -4.54 24.32
N ARG A 102 1.56 -4.57 23.44
CA ARG A 102 1.61 -3.93 22.12
C ARG A 102 2.14 -4.92 21.08
N PRO A 103 1.93 -4.68 19.78
CA PRO A 103 2.41 -5.56 18.72
C PRO A 103 3.88 -5.93 18.89
N GLY A 104 4.18 -7.22 18.84
CA GLY A 104 5.55 -7.75 18.99
C GLY A 104 6.02 -7.99 20.42
N ASP A 105 5.23 -7.68 21.45
CA ASP A 105 5.46 -8.23 22.80
C ASP A 105 5.05 -9.72 22.86
N VAL A 106 5.34 -10.44 23.96
CA VAL A 106 4.97 -11.85 24.11
C VAL A 106 4.28 -12.15 25.44
N LEU A 107 3.44 -13.18 25.45
CA LEU A 107 3.00 -13.88 26.66
C LEU A 107 3.82 -15.17 26.77
N ASN A 108 4.68 -15.28 27.79
CA ASN A 108 5.60 -16.41 28.00
C ASN A 108 5.26 -17.18 29.28
N SER A 109 4.86 -18.45 29.16
CA SER A 109 4.89 -19.42 30.26
C SER A 109 6.31 -19.99 30.34
N PHE A 110 6.96 -19.76 31.49
CA PHE A 110 8.40 -19.98 31.65
C PHE A 110 8.84 -21.44 31.37
N TYR A 111 7.97 -22.43 31.61
CA TYR A 111 8.31 -23.85 31.44
C TYR A 111 7.76 -24.49 30.17
N ASP A 112 6.66 -23.96 29.60
CA ASP A 112 5.85 -24.73 28.64
C ASP A 112 5.72 -24.11 27.25
N HIS A 113 5.33 -22.82 27.15
CA HIS A 113 4.88 -22.24 25.87
C HIS A 113 5.00 -20.71 25.83
N VAL A 114 5.05 -20.14 24.63
CA VAL A 114 5.07 -18.70 24.40
C VAL A 114 4.23 -18.31 23.18
N LEU A 115 3.50 -17.20 23.33
CA LEU A 115 2.63 -16.59 22.33
C LEU A 115 3.17 -15.20 21.99
N LEU A 116 3.19 -14.83 20.70
CA LEU A 116 3.56 -13.47 20.29
C LEU A 116 2.30 -12.63 20.09
N PHE A 117 2.20 -11.52 20.83
CA PHE A 117 1.04 -10.66 20.82
C PHE A 117 1.00 -9.83 19.53
N HIS A 118 -0.15 -9.85 18.84
CA HIS A 118 -0.38 -9.03 17.65
C HIS A 118 -1.12 -7.75 18.04
N GLU A 119 -2.39 -7.84 18.45
CA GLU A 119 -3.21 -6.67 18.75
C GLU A 119 -4.31 -6.97 19.80
N TRP A 120 -4.88 -5.92 20.38
CA TRP A 120 -6.15 -6.00 21.10
C TRP A 120 -7.32 -5.94 20.11
N ALA A 121 -8.29 -6.83 20.28
CA ALA A 121 -9.50 -6.91 19.45
C ALA A 121 -10.68 -6.11 20.02
N ASP A 122 -10.60 -5.71 21.29
CA ASP A 122 -11.54 -4.84 22.00
C ASP A 122 -10.78 -4.06 23.11
N ASP A 123 -11.47 -3.46 24.08
CA ASP A 123 -10.86 -2.74 25.20
C ASP A 123 -10.25 -3.71 26.23
N HIS A 124 -9.08 -4.26 25.88
CA HIS A 124 -8.19 -5.07 26.71
C HIS A 124 -8.80 -6.39 27.24
N GLY A 125 -9.85 -6.90 26.59
CA GLY A 125 -10.43 -8.22 26.83
C GLY A 125 -9.96 -9.26 25.81
N GLY A 126 -10.45 -9.17 24.57
CA GLY A 126 -10.05 -10.02 23.44
C GLY A 126 -8.74 -9.55 22.79
N PHE A 127 -7.90 -10.49 22.36
CA PHE A 127 -6.65 -10.20 21.64
C PHE A 127 -6.37 -11.21 20.53
N SER A 128 -5.57 -10.82 19.54
CA SER A 128 -5.00 -11.74 18.55
C SER A 128 -3.51 -11.98 18.82
N TYR A 129 -3.06 -13.19 18.53
CA TYR A 129 -1.69 -13.64 18.80
C TYR A 129 -1.23 -14.69 17.81
N TYR A 130 0.08 -14.81 17.68
CA TYR A 130 0.72 -15.85 16.91
C TYR A 130 1.27 -16.96 17.80
N SER A 131 1.21 -18.21 17.34
CA SER A 131 1.73 -19.38 18.03
C SER A 131 2.35 -20.40 17.09
N PHE A 132 3.50 -20.94 17.51
CA PHE A 132 4.04 -22.19 16.99
C PHE A 132 4.07 -23.28 18.09
N GLY A 133 2.96 -23.49 18.80
CA GLY A 133 2.81 -24.59 19.78
C GLY A 133 2.53 -25.97 19.15
N SER A 134 2.15 -26.01 17.87
CA SER A 134 1.85 -27.23 17.09
C SER A 134 2.03 -26.94 15.60
N THR A 135 1.83 -27.90 14.71
CA THR A 135 1.84 -27.65 13.24
C THR A 135 0.41 -27.48 12.74
N PRO A 136 0.07 -26.46 11.93
CA PRO A 136 0.91 -25.38 11.41
C PRO A 136 1.21 -24.27 12.45
N VAL A 137 2.10 -23.33 12.09
CA VAL A 137 2.17 -22.01 12.75
C VAL A 137 0.82 -21.30 12.51
N ARG A 138 0.25 -20.68 13.54
CA ARG A 138 -1.12 -20.11 13.49
C ARG A 138 -1.16 -18.68 14.02
N HIS A 139 -1.92 -17.82 13.36
CA HIS A 139 -2.51 -16.61 13.97
C HIS A 139 -3.88 -16.97 14.55
N LEU A 140 -4.16 -16.56 15.77
CA LEU A 140 -5.28 -17.00 16.60
C LEU A 140 -5.87 -15.82 17.40
N ARG A 141 -7.02 -16.05 18.02
CA ARG A 141 -7.65 -15.12 18.97
C ARG A 141 -7.99 -15.83 20.29
N ALA A 142 -7.96 -15.10 21.39
CA ALA A 142 -8.38 -15.55 22.73
C ALA A 142 -8.82 -14.32 23.56
N ASN A 143 -9.37 -14.55 24.75
CA ASN A 143 -9.58 -13.51 25.75
C ASN A 143 -8.44 -13.55 26.79
N ILE A 144 -7.94 -12.39 27.21
CA ILE A 144 -6.85 -12.28 28.21
C ILE A 144 -7.26 -12.84 29.58
N ASN A 145 -8.56 -13.04 29.82
CA ASN A 145 -9.17 -13.61 31.03
C ASN A 145 -9.57 -15.10 30.88
N ASP A 146 -9.34 -15.75 29.72
CA ASP A 146 -9.62 -17.18 29.55
C ASP A 146 -8.84 -18.02 30.57
N ALA A 147 -9.37 -19.18 30.99
CA ALA A 147 -8.66 -20.04 31.95
C ALA A 147 -7.35 -20.62 31.35
N ASN A 148 -7.32 -20.82 30.03
CA ASN A 148 -6.18 -21.36 29.29
C ASN A 148 -5.94 -20.56 27.99
N LEU A 149 -4.68 -20.36 27.61
CA LEU A 149 -4.28 -19.77 26.33
C LEU A 149 -3.49 -20.81 25.50
N ASP A 150 -3.92 -21.04 24.25
CA ASP A 150 -3.43 -22.10 23.34
C ASP A 150 -3.24 -23.48 24.02
N GLY A 151 -4.11 -23.80 24.99
CA GLY A 151 -4.11 -25.04 25.78
C GLY A 151 -3.45 -24.97 27.16
N HIS A 152 -2.56 -24.02 27.41
CA HIS A 152 -1.79 -23.90 28.65
C HIS A 152 -2.47 -22.98 29.68
N PRO A 153 -2.28 -23.16 31.01
CA PRO A 153 -2.98 -22.34 32.01
C PRO A 153 -2.58 -20.86 31.90
N ASN A 154 -3.57 -19.97 31.88
CA ASN A 154 -3.34 -18.54 31.62
C ASN A 154 -2.51 -17.86 32.74
N GLY A 155 -2.65 -18.32 33.98
CA GLY A 155 -1.93 -17.80 35.15
C GLY A 155 -0.41 -17.97 35.10
N ASP A 156 0.10 -18.89 34.27
CA ASP A 156 1.54 -19.14 34.13
C ASP A 156 2.23 -18.16 33.16
N PHE A 157 1.45 -17.43 32.34
CA PHE A 157 1.98 -16.52 31.32
C PHE A 157 2.30 -15.12 31.86
N LYS A 158 3.56 -14.70 31.71
CA LYS A 158 4.01 -13.32 31.92
C LYS A 158 4.09 -12.54 30.61
N ALA A 159 3.65 -11.28 30.62
CA ALA A 159 3.84 -10.37 29.50
C ALA A 159 5.28 -9.84 29.49
N LEU A 160 6.02 -10.09 28.41
CA LEU A 160 7.41 -9.69 28.25
C LEU A 160 7.59 -8.85 26.97
N ARG A 161 8.39 -7.79 27.05
CA ARG A 161 8.76 -6.93 25.92
C ARG A 161 10.24 -7.09 25.60
N TYR A 162 10.58 -7.29 24.32
CA TYR A 162 11.98 -7.40 23.89
C TYR A 162 12.77 -6.13 24.22
N ASN A 163 13.96 -6.27 24.81
CA ASN A 163 14.75 -5.15 25.34
C ASN A 163 15.27 -4.17 24.27
N LYS A 164 15.08 -4.48 22.99
CA LYS A 164 15.52 -3.65 21.86
C LYS A 164 14.39 -3.32 20.86
N ILE A 165 13.13 -3.54 21.24
CA ILE A 165 11.99 -2.98 20.49
C ILE A 165 12.07 -1.45 20.50
N ILE A 166 11.79 -0.86 19.35
CA ILE A 166 11.62 0.57 19.12
C ILE A 166 10.26 0.82 18.44
N GLU A 167 9.73 2.03 18.62
CA GLU A 167 8.40 2.42 18.11
C GLU A 167 8.53 3.13 16.74
N GLU A 168 7.55 2.96 15.86
CA GLU A 168 7.55 3.48 14.48
C GLU A 168 7.32 5.00 14.36
N THR A 169 7.72 5.60 13.21
CA THR A 169 7.63 7.08 13.00
C THR A 169 6.95 7.60 11.69
N ALA A 170 5.97 6.85 11.16
CA ALA A 170 4.74 7.34 10.47
C ALA A 170 4.75 7.85 8.99
N ALA A 171 3.55 8.15 8.42
CA ALA A 171 3.18 8.01 6.97
C ALA A 171 2.72 9.32 6.13
N PRO A 172 2.85 9.49 4.77
CA PRO A 172 1.79 9.77 3.70
C PRO A 172 1.75 8.77 2.46
N LYS A 173 1.39 9.06 1.15
CA LYS A 173 1.60 8.31 -0.20
C LYS A 173 0.59 8.70 -1.35
N PRO A 174 0.91 8.94 -2.69
CA PRO A 174 -0.14 9.36 -3.69
C PRO A 174 0.01 9.22 -5.31
N HIS A 175 -1.10 9.34 -6.12
CA HIS A 175 -1.42 9.46 -7.64
C HIS A 175 -2.14 8.23 -8.27
N PRO A 176 -3.24 8.41 -9.07
CA PRO A 176 -4.53 7.70 -8.95
C PRO A 176 -4.57 6.31 -9.60
N TYR A 177 -3.41 5.68 -9.76
CA TYR A 177 -3.36 4.24 -9.86
C TYR A 177 -4.04 3.63 -8.62
N ALA A 178 -4.54 2.40 -8.76
CA ALA A 178 -4.67 1.52 -7.61
C ALA A 178 -3.33 1.52 -6.85
N SER A 179 -3.41 1.55 -5.52
CA SER A 179 -2.45 2.33 -4.75
C SER A 179 -1.13 1.60 -4.50
N GLY A 180 -0.35 1.35 -5.53
CA GLY A 180 0.52 0.18 -5.56
C GLY A 180 2.02 0.35 -5.80
N ARG A 181 2.66 -0.81 -6.00
CA ARG A 181 4.10 -1.00 -6.28
C ARG A 181 4.51 -0.92 -7.75
N VAL A 182 3.55 -0.86 -8.67
CA VAL A 182 3.71 -0.56 -10.11
C VAL A 182 2.69 0.48 -10.55
N VAL A 183 3.07 1.37 -11.49
CA VAL A 183 2.20 2.42 -12.07
C VAL A 183 2.57 2.66 -13.55
N SER A 184 1.63 3.12 -14.39
CA SER A 184 1.89 3.35 -15.83
C SER A 184 1.21 4.58 -16.41
N GLY A 185 1.99 5.63 -16.72
CA GLY A 185 1.51 6.91 -17.22
C GLY A 185 1.66 7.05 -18.74
N ARG A 186 0.66 7.61 -19.43
CA ARG A 186 0.81 7.96 -20.86
C ARG A 186 1.49 9.31 -21.03
N SER A 187 2.67 9.28 -21.62
CA SER A 187 3.49 10.44 -21.98
C SER A 187 2.79 11.31 -23.04
N ALA A 188 3.13 12.59 -23.13
CA ALA A 188 2.49 13.54 -24.05
C ALA A 188 2.60 13.16 -25.55
N ASP A 189 3.61 12.38 -25.94
CA ASP A 189 3.75 11.82 -27.29
C ASP A 189 2.89 10.56 -27.56
N GLY A 190 2.17 10.06 -26.55
CA GLY A 190 1.27 8.91 -26.63
C GLY A 190 1.85 7.58 -26.15
N ARG A 191 3.16 7.50 -25.85
CA ARG A 191 3.80 6.27 -25.34
C ARG A 191 3.47 6.05 -23.86
N LEU A 192 3.35 4.80 -23.41
CA LEU A 192 3.29 4.48 -21.99
C LEU A 192 4.70 4.47 -21.34
N GLU A 193 4.79 4.99 -20.12
CA GLU A 193 5.97 5.02 -19.23
C GLU A 193 5.58 4.36 -17.89
N THR A 194 6.12 3.17 -17.61
CA THR A 194 5.79 2.31 -16.46
C THR A 194 6.91 2.31 -15.43
N PHE A 195 6.55 2.51 -14.16
CA PHE A 195 7.45 2.54 -13.03
C PHE A 195 7.11 1.43 -12.03
N ALA A 196 8.12 0.80 -11.44
CA ALA A 196 7.96 -0.23 -10.41
C ALA A 196 9.04 -0.08 -9.33
N ALA A 197 8.69 -0.28 -8.07
CA ALA A 197 9.54 0.13 -6.95
C ALA A 197 9.96 -1.02 -6.03
N GLY A 198 11.02 -1.72 -6.45
CA GLY A 198 11.61 -2.84 -5.73
C GLY A 198 12.26 -2.48 -4.39
N ALA A 199 12.81 -3.50 -3.73
CA ALA A 199 13.42 -3.38 -2.40
C ALA A 199 14.65 -2.44 -2.35
N ASP A 200 15.28 -2.13 -3.49
CA ASP A 200 16.47 -1.28 -3.60
C ASP A 200 16.21 0.12 -4.19
N GLY A 201 15.09 0.32 -4.90
CA GLY A 201 14.62 1.62 -5.39
C GLY A 201 13.59 1.52 -6.52
N VAL A 202 13.33 2.65 -7.19
CA VAL A 202 12.42 2.77 -8.32
C VAL A 202 13.12 2.43 -9.64
N TYR A 203 12.41 1.69 -10.49
CA TYR A 203 12.77 1.37 -11.87
C TYR A 203 11.74 1.94 -12.83
N HIS A 204 12.17 2.13 -14.08
CA HIS A 204 11.39 2.71 -15.17
C HIS A 204 11.62 1.94 -16.47
N SER A 205 10.54 1.60 -17.18
CA SER A 205 10.56 1.13 -18.57
C SER A 205 9.51 1.89 -19.38
N TRP A 206 9.72 2.09 -20.68
CA TRP A 206 8.83 2.86 -21.54
C TRP A 206 8.65 2.21 -22.90
N GLN A 207 7.47 2.36 -23.49
CA GLN A 207 7.27 2.02 -24.90
C GLN A 207 8.24 2.84 -25.77
N THR A 208 8.94 2.18 -26.69
CA THR A 208 9.95 2.80 -27.58
C THR A 208 9.34 3.49 -28.80
N ALA A 209 8.12 3.10 -29.15
CA ALA A 209 7.23 3.77 -30.10
C ALA A 209 5.80 3.66 -29.56
N VAL A 210 4.90 4.55 -30.00
CA VAL A 210 3.49 4.55 -29.55
C VAL A 210 2.85 3.19 -29.83
N ASN A 211 2.31 2.56 -28.77
CA ASN A 211 1.68 1.23 -28.81
C ASN A 211 2.63 0.10 -29.28
N GLY A 212 3.95 0.25 -29.06
CA GLY A 212 4.98 -0.68 -29.51
C GLY A 212 5.87 -1.25 -28.40
N GLU A 213 6.98 -1.89 -28.81
CA GLU A 213 7.92 -2.61 -27.93
C GLU A 213 8.44 -1.76 -26.76
N TRP A 214 8.57 -2.37 -25.59
CA TRP A 214 9.08 -1.75 -24.36
C TRP A 214 10.61 -1.68 -24.31
N SER A 215 11.15 -0.69 -23.61
CA SER A 215 12.58 -0.54 -23.35
C SER A 215 13.11 -1.63 -22.40
N ALA A 216 14.43 -1.70 -22.27
CA ALA A 216 15.01 -2.31 -21.07
C ALA A 216 14.68 -1.44 -19.84
N TRP A 217 14.54 -2.08 -18.67
CA TRP A 217 14.37 -1.39 -17.40
C TRP A 217 15.62 -0.57 -17.03
N ARG A 218 15.40 0.70 -16.64
CA ARG A 218 16.40 1.59 -16.04
C ARG A 218 16.13 1.71 -14.55
N PHE A 219 17.18 1.69 -13.72
CA PHE A 219 17.11 2.02 -12.31
C PHE A 219 17.22 3.54 -12.14
N GLU A 220 16.23 4.15 -11.48
CA GLU A 220 16.15 5.61 -11.23
C GLU A 220 16.56 5.97 -9.79
N GLY A 221 16.82 4.97 -8.93
CA GLY A 221 17.10 5.20 -7.51
C GLY A 221 15.85 5.60 -6.72
N GLY A 222 15.99 6.58 -5.83
CA GLY A 222 14.86 7.09 -5.05
C GLY A 222 14.38 6.15 -3.93
N PRO A 223 13.13 6.31 -3.47
CA PRO A 223 12.59 5.55 -2.34
C PRO A 223 12.49 4.04 -2.61
N ARG A 224 12.70 3.24 -1.56
CA ARG A 224 12.72 1.76 -1.59
C ARG A 224 11.41 1.15 -1.19
N ASN A 225 11.12 -0.07 -1.67
CA ASN A 225 9.85 -0.77 -1.40
C ASN A 225 8.64 0.12 -1.75
N ALA A 226 8.86 1.05 -2.67
CA ALA A 226 8.10 2.27 -2.71
C ALA A 226 6.74 2.05 -3.35
N GLN A 227 5.91 3.01 -3.02
CA GLN A 227 4.49 2.94 -3.14
C GLN A 227 4.17 4.21 -3.95
N LEU A 228 3.76 3.99 -5.21
CA LEU A 228 3.95 4.95 -6.31
C LEU A 228 2.63 5.54 -6.81
N GLY A 229 2.72 6.74 -7.39
CA GLY A 229 1.72 7.29 -8.30
C GLY A 229 2.34 8.32 -9.27
N ILE A 230 1.77 8.45 -10.48
CA ILE A 230 2.20 9.38 -11.52
C ILE A 230 0.99 10.07 -12.20
N ALA A 231 1.14 11.27 -12.75
CA ALA A 231 0.26 11.77 -13.82
C ALA A 231 0.87 12.99 -14.54
N SER A 232 0.08 13.59 -15.43
CA SER A 232 0.45 14.75 -16.22
C SER A 232 0.26 16.07 -15.46
N ASN A 233 1.29 16.90 -15.50
CA ASN A 233 1.18 18.34 -15.31
C ASN A 233 0.33 18.97 -16.43
N ALA A 234 -0.22 20.17 -16.19
CA ALA A 234 -0.99 20.92 -17.17
C ALA A 234 -0.19 21.34 -18.43
N ASP A 235 1.14 21.25 -18.38
CA ASP A 235 2.05 21.46 -19.52
C ASP A 235 2.41 20.18 -20.29
N GLY A 236 1.89 19.01 -19.87
CA GLY A 236 2.13 17.71 -20.50
C GLY A 236 3.34 16.93 -19.97
N ARG A 237 4.07 17.44 -18.97
CA ARG A 237 5.15 16.69 -18.31
C ARG A 237 4.58 15.67 -17.31
N LEU A 238 4.96 14.40 -17.41
CA LEU A 238 4.67 13.45 -16.34
C LEU A 238 5.46 13.77 -15.06
N GLU A 239 4.86 13.52 -13.90
CA GLU A 239 5.46 13.69 -12.57
C GLU A 239 5.09 12.50 -11.68
N LEU A 240 6.13 11.86 -11.14
CA LEU A 240 6.09 10.62 -10.37
C LEU A 240 6.37 10.93 -8.91
N PHE A 241 5.48 10.46 -8.06
CA PHE A 241 5.50 10.56 -6.61
C PHE A 241 5.82 9.17 -6.08
N ALA A 242 6.97 9.03 -5.43
CA ALA A 242 7.41 7.77 -4.86
C ALA A 242 7.60 7.94 -3.37
N LEU A 243 7.10 6.97 -2.62
CA LEU A 243 7.17 7.02 -1.19
C LEU A 243 7.44 5.64 -0.60
N SER A 244 8.30 5.59 0.40
CA SER A 244 8.53 4.44 1.28
C SER A 244 8.04 4.79 2.69
N ASP A 245 8.04 3.86 3.63
CA ASP A 245 7.69 4.08 5.05
C ASP A 245 8.46 5.24 5.73
N SER A 246 9.59 5.71 5.17
CA SER A 246 10.45 6.75 5.77
C SER A 246 10.70 8.03 4.96
N THR A 247 10.52 8.06 3.62
CA THR A 247 10.53 9.31 2.83
C THR A 247 9.42 9.38 1.78
N PHE A 248 8.97 10.60 1.48
CA PHE A 248 8.24 10.90 0.25
C PHE A 248 9.14 11.77 -0.63
N ASP A 249 9.53 11.27 -1.80
CA ASP A 249 10.22 12.05 -2.83
C ASP A 249 9.41 12.11 -4.13
N HIS A 250 9.70 13.07 -5.01
CA HIS A 250 9.10 13.14 -6.35
C HIS A 250 10.15 13.48 -7.42
N MET A 251 9.84 13.10 -8.66
CA MET A 251 10.63 13.42 -9.86
C MET A 251 9.69 13.72 -11.04
N TRP A 252 10.14 14.48 -12.03
CA TRP A 252 9.32 14.89 -13.17
C TRP A 252 10.08 14.88 -14.48
N GLN A 253 9.38 14.66 -15.59
CA GLN A 253 9.90 14.99 -16.92
C GLN A 253 10.22 16.49 -16.99
N THR A 254 11.43 16.84 -17.43
CA THR A 254 11.91 18.23 -17.53
C THR A 254 11.35 18.98 -18.75
N ALA A 255 10.82 18.24 -19.71
CA ALA A 255 10.01 18.69 -20.84
C ALA A 255 9.06 17.54 -21.22
N PRO A 256 7.89 17.78 -21.85
CA PRO A 256 6.92 16.72 -22.15
C PRO A 256 7.56 15.58 -22.95
N SER A 257 7.43 14.34 -22.46
CA SER A 257 8.08 13.14 -23.01
C SER A 257 9.62 13.22 -23.12
N GLY A 258 10.24 14.06 -22.30
CA GLY A 258 11.68 14.31 -22.27
C GLY A 258 12.45 13.51 -21.22
N MET A 259 13.63 14.02 -20.86
CA MET A 259 14.42 13.46 -19.74
C MET A 259 13.74 13.74 -18.41
N TRP A 260 13.94 12.87 -17.43
CA TRP A 260 13.45 13.04 -16.07
C TRP A 260 14.43 13.83 -15.20
N SER A 261 13.92 14.46 -14.13
CA SER A 261 14.70 15.16 -13.11
C SER A 261 15.44 14.20 -12.18
N GLY A 262 16.24 14.74 -11.26
CA GLY A 262 16.56 14.01 -10.03
C GLY A 262 15.35 13.96 -9.09
N TRP A 263 15.47 13.15 -8.04
CA TRP A 263 14.52 13.14 -6.92
C TRP A 263 14.67 14.41 -6.07
N GLU A 264 13.56 15.05 -5.73
CA GLU A 264 13.48 16.08 -4.69
C GLU A 264 12.55 15.62 -3.56
N ASN A 265 12.82 16.06 -2.33
CA ASN A 265 12.02 15.64 -1.18
C ASN A 265 10.67 16.36 -1.12
N PHE A 266 9.63 15.56 -0.94
CA PHE A 266 8.23 15.97 -0.96
C PHE A 266 7.52 15.83 0.41
N GLY A 267 8.11 15.08 1.35
CA GLY A 267 7.58 14.87 2.71
C GLY A 267 8.33 13.76 3.47
N GLY A 268 7.80 13.38 4.65
CA GLY A 268 8.17 12.11 5.31
C GLY A 268 7.53 10.91 4.61
N GLY A 269 7.98 9.69 4.91
CA GLY A 269 7.48 8.43 4.33
C GLY A 269 6.16 7.93 4.87
N GLY A 270 5.65 6.73 4.49
CA GLY A 270 4.23 6.48 4.17
C GLY A 270 3.55 5.09 4.03
N TYR A 271 2.27 5.11 3.61
CA TYR A 271 1.34 3.98 3.36
C TYR A 271 0.66 3.96 1.94
N ARG A 272 -0.47 4.65 1.65
CA ARG A 272 -1.30 4.42 0.41
C ARG A 272 -1.89 5.66 -0.36
N VAL A 273 -2.16 5.48 -1.68
CA VAL A 273 -2.12 6.45 -2.83
C VAL A 273 -3.43 7.19 -3.17
N ALA A 274 -3.42 8.53 -3.34
CA ALA A 274 -4.37 9.23 -4.23
C ALA A 274 -3.95 10.68 -4.56
N VAL A 275 -3.45 11.00 -5.76
CA VAL A 275 -3.34 12.40 -6.25
C VAL A 275 -4.29 12.52 -7.45
N GLY A 276 -5.08 13.58 -7.52
CA GLY A 276 -5.86 13.90 -8.72
C GLY A 276 -5.34 15.13 -9.45
N ASN A 277 -5.81 15.38 -10.66
CA ASN A 277 -5.74 16.70 -11.28
C ASN A 277 -7.00 17.50 -10.91
N ASN A 278 -6.82 18.70 -10.36
CA ASN A 278 -7.91 19.68 -10.27
C ASN A 278 -8.42 20.01 -11.68
N ALA A 279 -9.65 20.50 -11.81
CA ALA A 279 -10.22 20.86 -13.12
C ALA A 279 -9.53 22.07 -13.78
N ASP A 280 -8.69 22.80 -13.05
CA ASP A 280 -7.76 23.80 -13.63
C ASP A 280 -6.44 23.19 -14.15
N GLY A 281 -6.19 21.91 -13.91
CA GLY A 281 -4.98 21.18 -14.30
C GLY A 281 -3.91 21.06 -13.20
N ARG A 282 -4.08 21.71 -12.04
CA ARG A 282 -3.11 21.61 -10.93
C ARG A 282 -3.16 20.24 -10.27
N ILE A 283 -1.98 19.66 -10.05
CA ILE A 283 -1.82 18.37 -9.35
C ILE A 283 -2.14 18.54 -7.85
N GLU A 284 -2.96 17.67 -7.25
CA GLU A 284 -3.32 17.69 -5.81
C GLU A 284 -3.28 16.31 -5.16
N VAL A 285 -2.48 16.20 -4.10
CA VAL A 285 -1.68 15.04 -3.73
C VAL A 285 -2.10 14.53 -2.35
N LEU A 286 -2.97 13.52 -2.29
CA LEU A 286 -3.61 13.04 -1.06
C LEU A 286 -3.09 11.68 -0.58
N ALA A 287 -2.96 11.54 0.73
CA ALA A 287 -2.06 10.60 1.34
C ALA A 287 -2.51 10.12 2.72
N SER A 288 -2.47 8.81 2.96
CA SER A 288 -2.89 8.20 4.23
C SER A 288 -1.73 7.84 5.15
N ASN A 289 -2.00 7.88 6.45
CA ASN A 289 -1.05 7.51 7.51
C ASN A 289 -1.74 7.08 8.81
N SER A 290 -0.96 6.76 9.84
CA SER A 290 -1.44 6.35 11.17
C SER A 290 -2.23 7.45 11.93
N SER A 291 -2.30 8.66 11.39
CA SER A 291 -3.01 9.82 11.94
C SER A 291 -4.19 10.30 11.06
N GLY A 292 -4.49 9.62 9.95
CA GLY A 292 -5.58 9.96 9.05
C GLY A 292 -5.12 10.22 7.61
N VAL A 293 -5.74 11.19 6.94
CA VAL A 293 -5.44 11.56 5.55
C VAL A 293 -5.04 13.03 5.46
N PHE A 294 -4.10 13.31 4.56
CA PHE A 294 -3.45 14.60 4.32
C PHE A 294 -3.45 14.91 2.84
N HIS A 295 -3.34 16.19 2.45
CA HIS A 295 -3.20 16.61 1.07
C HIS A 295 -2.16 17.73 0.89
N ARG A 296 -1.61 17.84 -0.32
CA ARG A 296 -0.69 18.90 -0.75
C ARG A 296 -0.95 19.22 -2.23
N TRP A 297 -0.96 20.47 -2.66
CA TRP A 297 -1.38 20.81 -4.03
C TRP A 297 -0.42 21.78 -4.71
N GLN A 298 -0.41 21.75 -6.04
CA GLN A 298 0.30 22.76 -6.82
C GLN A 298 -0.39 24.12 -6.64
N THR A 299 0.40 25.16 -6.40
CA THR A 299 -0.07 26.53 -6.16
C THR A 299 -0.08 27.40 -7.43
N ALA A 300 0.56 26.94 -8.50
CA ALA A 300 0.39 27.42 -9.86
C ALA A 300 0.24 26.24 -10.83
N LEU A 301 -0.02 26.50 -12.11
CA LEU A 301 -0.03 25.43 -13.11
C LEU A 301 1.37 24.86 -13.29
N SER A 302 1.49 23.54 -13.13
CA SER A 302 2.71 22.77 -13.39
C SER A 302 3.92 23.13 -12.53
N GLY A 303 3.71 23.70 -11.34
CA GLY A 303 4.80 24.03 -10.42
C GLY A 303 4.39 24.90 -9.23
N GLY A 304 5.28 24.96 -8.24
CA GLY A 304 5.01 25.57 -6.94
C GLY A 304 4.10 24.69 -6.09
N TRP A 305 4.43 24.48 -4.82
CA TRP A 305 3.72 23.53 -3.96
C TRP A 305 3.26 24.19 -2.65
N GLY A 306 2.07 23.80 -2.18
CA GLY A 306 1.57 24.17 -0.86
C GLY A 306 2.34 23.48 0.28
N SER A 307 1.85 23.67 1.51
CA SER A 307 2.20 22.81 2.64
C SER A 307 1.48 21.46 2.53
N TRP A 308 1.87 20.50 3.38
CA TRP A 308 0.98 19.41 3.75
C TRP A 308 -0.07 19.91 4.74
N GLU A 309 -1.34 19.67 4.46
CA GLU A 309 -2.46 19.96 5.35
C GLU A 309 -3.32 18.70 5.56
N GLY A 310 -4.03 18.61 6.67
CA GLY A 310 -4.88 17.44 6.98
C GLY A 310 -6.28 17.61 6.39
N THR A 311 -6.83 16.58 5.73
CA THR A 311 -8.17 16.61 5.12
C THR A 311 -9.27 16.43 6.17
N PHE A 312 -9.29 17.29 7.21
CA PHE A 312 -10.22 17.23 8.35
C PHE A 312 -10.27 15.86 9.07
N GLY A 313 -9.19 15.07 8.99
CA GLY A 313 -9.11 13.70 9.49
C GLY A 313 -9.19 12.68 8.34
N GLY A 314 -10.00 11.64 8.52
CA GLY A 314 -10.17 10.53 7.59
C GLY A 314 -9.65 9.20 8.15
N PRO A 315 -9.95 8.05 7.51
CA PRO A 315 -9.50 6.75 7.98
C PRO A 315 -7.97 6.64 7.94
N ALA A 316 -7.37 6.29 9.08
CA ALA A 316 -5.93 6.06 9.18
C ALA A 316 -5.52 4.78 8.44
N ASN A 317 -4.30 4.75 7.89
CA ASN A 317 -3.74 3.64 7.11
C ASN A 317 -4.70 3.12 6.01
N ALA A 318 -5.40 4.03 5.35
CA ALA A 318 -6.36 3.70 4.31
C ALA A 318 -5.69 3.50 2.95
N ARG A 319 -6.04 2.45 2.21
CA ARG A 319 -5.92 2.43 0.75
C ARG A 319 -6.73 3.63 0.24
N LEU A 320 -6.13 4.42 -0.64
CA LEU A 320 -6.78 5.60 -1.18
C LEU A 320 -7.03 5.40 -2.67
N ALA A 321 -8.02 6.13 -3.18
CA ALA A 321 -8.19 6.43 -4.60
C ALA A 321 -8.85 7.82 -4.73
N VAL A 322 -8.67 8.51 -5.85
CA VAL A 322 -9.27 9.83 -6.12
C VAL A 322 -9.59 9.96 -7.59
N GLU A 323 -10.72 10.59 -7.90
CA GLU A 323 -11.12 10.85 -9.28
C GLU A 323 -11.94 12.16 -9.37
N ASN A 324 -12.02 12.75 -10.56
CA ASN A 324 -12.90 13.87 -10.82
C ASN A 324 -14.36 13.36 -10.95
N ALA A 325 -15.24 13.79 -10.04
CA ALA A 325 -16.68 13.65 -10.20
C ALA A 325 -17.14 14.37 -11.50
N PRO A 326 -18.26 13.97 -12.12
CA PRO A 326 -18.73 14.51 -13.41
C PRO A 326 -19.05 16.03 -13.45
N ASP A 327 -18.97 16.75 -12.32
CA ASP A 327 -19.06 18.21 -12.25
C ASP A 327 -17.68 18.90 -12.11
N GLY A 328 -16.58 18.15 -12.16
CA GLY A 328 -15.19 18.61 -12.12
C GLY A 328 -14.55 18.65 -10.74
N ARG A 329 -15.30 18.39 -9.66
CA ARG A 329 -14.78 18.36 -8.29
C ARG A 329 -13.99 17.07 -8.05
N LEU A 330 -12.87 17.12 -7.32
CA LEU A 330 -12.20 15.90 -6.86
C LEU A 330 -13.06 15.22 -5.77
N GLU A 331 -13.27 13.90 -5.88
CA GLU A 331 -13.87 13.02 -4.89
C GLU A 331 -12.87 11.90 -4.53
N VAL A 332 -12.68 11.67 -3.23
CA VAL A 332 -11.59 10.88 -2.67
C VAL A 332 -12.16 9.79 -1.79
N PHE A 333 -11.67 8.57 -1.96
CA PHE A 333 -12.15 7.34 -1.37
C PHE A 333 -11.06 6.74 -0.50
N ALA A 334 -11.38 6.36 0.74
CA ALA A 334 -10.41 5.87 1.74
C ALA A 334 -10.91 4.60 2.45
N LEU A 335 -10.21 3.49 2.20
CA LEU A 335 -10.52 2.15 2.70
C LEU A 335 -9.42 1.65 3.65
N SER A 336 -9.66 1.63 4.96
CA SER A 336 -8.85 0.85 5.90
C SER A 336 -9.43 -0.57 6.06
N ASP A 337 -8.74 -1.44 6.80
CA ASP A 337 -9.21 -2.82 7.06
C ASP A 337 -10.54 -2.88 7.82
N SER A 338 -10.96 -1.77 8.47
CA SER A 338 -12.20 -1.68 9.24
C SER A 338 -13.24 -0.69 8.69
N THR A 339 -12.82 0.33 7.94
CA THR A 339 -13.63 1.52 7.65
C THR A 339 -13.48 1.96 6.20
N PHE A 340 -14.60 2.25 5.51
CA PHE A 340 -14.59 2.93 4.21
C PHE A 340 -15.32 4.28 4.34
N GLN A 341 -14.61 5.38 4.07
CA GLN A 341 -15.18 6.73 3.99
C GLN A 341 -14.81 7.41 2.67
N HIS A 342 -15.54 8.47 2.32
CA HIS A 342 -15.22 9.36 1.20
C HIS A 342 -15.42 10.83 1.58
N LEU A 343 -14.78 11.74 0.85
CA LEU A 343 -15.00 13.18 0.92
C LEU A 343 -14.77 13.82 -0.47
N TRP A 344 -15.26 15.03 -0.68
CA TRP A 344 -15.19 15.72 -1.97
C TRP A 344 -14.86 17.21 -1.82
N GLN A 345 -14.29 17.83 -2.84
CA GLN A 345 -14.24 19.29 -2.93
C GLN A 345 -15.68 19.84 -2.96
N THR A 346 -15.99 20.84 -2.14
CA THR A 346 -17.34 21.44 -2.04
C THR A 346 -17.69 22.37 -3.20
N ALA A 347 -16.67 22.83 -3.93
CA ALA A 347 -16.76 23.53 -5.20
C ALA A 347 -15.56 23.12 -6.06
N VAL A 348 -15.63 23.29 -7.38
CA VAL A 348 -14.53 22.97 -8.29
C VAL A 348 -13.27 23.75 -7.89
N ASN A 349 -12.17 23.05 -7.65
CA ASN A 349 -10.89 23.59 -7.18
C ASN A 349 -11.00 24.30 -5.80
N GLY A 350 -11.99 23.93 -4.98
CA GLY A 350 -12.30 24.51 -3.68
C GLY A 350 -11.95 23.62 -2.49
N GLY A 351 -12.33 24.06 -1.28
CA GLY A 351 -12.10 23.32 -0.04
C GLY A 351 -12.98 22.08 0.12
N TRP A 352 -12.51 21.12 0.93
CA TRP A 352 -13.10 19.80 1.13
C TRP A 352 -14.36 19.79 2.03
N SER A 353 -15.17 18.74 1.86
CA SER A 353 -16.28 18.38 2.76
C SER A 353 -15.76 17.74 4.06
N SER A 354 -16.67 17.42 4.98
CA SER A 354 -16.42 16.36 5.96
C SER A 354 -16.32 15.00 5.26
N TRP A 355 -15.66 14.04 5.91
CA TRP A 355 -15.75 12.63 5.56
C TRP A 355 -17.14 12.08 5.86
N GLU A 356 -17.68 11.28 4.95
CA GLU A 356 -18.93 10.53 5.12
C GLU A 356 -18.70 9.02 5.01
N ASN A 357 -19.56 8.24 5.67
CA ASN A 357 -19.45 6.79 5.71
C ASN A 357 -19.86 6.14 4.38
N PHE A 358 -18.91 5.53 3.70
CA PHE A 358 -19.10 4.90 2.39
C PHE A 358 -19.31 3.38 2.47
N GLY A 359 -18.79 2.71 3.51
CA GLY A 359 -18.94 1.26 3.70
C GLY A 359 -18.13 0.69 4.86
N GLY A 360 -18.12 -0.64 4.98
CA GLY A 360 -17.18 -1.36 5.86
C GLY A 360 -15.79 -1.46 5.23
N GLY A 361 -14.79 -1.80 6.04
CA GLY A 361 -13.40 -1.97 5.60
C GLY A 361 -13.16 -3.14 4.65
N GLY A 362 -11.95 -3.17 4.07
CA GLY A 362 -11.58 -4.08 2.99
C GLY A 362 -10.08 -4.08 2.68
N HIS A 363 -9.71 -4.74 1.59
CA HIS A 363 -8.32 -5.04 1.24
C HIS A 363 -7.71 -4.04 0.24
N ASP A 364 -8.45 -3.61 -0.78
CA ASP A 364 -8.04 -2.57 -1.73
C ASP A 364 -9.25 -1.97 -2.47
N LEU A 365 -9.06 -0.84 -3.17
CA LEU A 365 -10.08 -0.15 -3.96
C LEU A 365 -9.56 0.47 -5.26
N THR A 366 -10.48 0.61 -6.22
CA THR A 366 -10.30 1.39 -7.44
C THR A 366 -11.58 2.16 -7.76
N VAL A 367 -11.46 3.30 -8.45
CA VAL A 367 -12.59 4.10 -8.95
C VAL A 367 -12.33 4.45 -10.41
N ASN A 368 -13.39 4.46 -11.22
CA ASN A 368 -13.33 4.89 -12.63
C ASN A 368 -14.68 5.51 -13.06
N HIS A 369 -14.75 6.09 -14.26
CA HIS A 369 -15.99 6.60 -14.84
C HIS A 369 -16.72 5.53 -15.65
N ASN A 370 -18.04 5.51 -15.53
CA ASN A 370 -18.91 4.97 -16.57
C ASN A 370 -18.89 5.88 -17.81
N THR A 371 -19.35 5.38 -18.95
CA THR A 371 -19.45 6.17 -20.20
C THR A 371 -20.46 7.33 -20.13
N ASP A 372 -21.33 7.36 -19.12
CA ASP A 372 -22.19 8.51 -18.79
C ASP A 372 -21.53 9.54 -17.84
N GLY A 373 -20.26 9.33 -17.47
CA GLY A 373 -19.48 10.20 -16.60
C GLY A 373 -19.62 9.95 -15.10
N ARG A 374 -20.54 9.07 -14.66
CA ARG A 374 -20.71 8.75 -13.23
C ARG A 374 -19.53 7.95 -12.69
N LEU A 375 -19.10 8.25 -11.46
CA LEU A 375 -18.12 7.42 -10.76
C LEU A 375 -18.71 6.06 -10.36
N GLU A 376 -17.88 5.03 -10.48
CA GLU A 376 -18.11 3.69 -9.96
C GLU A 376 -16.85 3.19 -9.25
N VAL A 377 -17.04 2.72 -8.03
CA VAL A 377 -15.98 2.32 -7.10
C VAL A 377 -16.09 0.82 -6.88
N PHE A 378 -14.98 0.11 -7.05
CA PHE A 378 -14.83 -1.28 -6.64
C PHE A 378 -14.00 -1.34 -5.36
N ALA A 379 -14.33 -2.27 -4.48
CA ALA A 379 -13.52 -2.60 -3.32
C ALA A 379 -13.47 -4.12 -3.11
N SER A 380 -12.29 -4.63 -2.75
CA SER A 380 -12.07 -6.03 -2.41
C SER A 380 -12.06 -6.25 -0.90
N GLY A 381 -12.23 -7.49 -0.46
CA GLY A 381 -12.09 -7.88 0.93
C GLY A 381 -12.28 -9.37 1.15
N SER A 382 -12.45 -9.77 2.40
CA SER A 382 -12.58 -11.19 2.79
C SER A 382 -13.85 -11.88 2.28
N ALA A 383 -14.82 -11.11 1.79
CA ALA A 383 -16.06 -11.59 1.18
C ALA A 383 -16.08 -11.50 -0.36
N GLY A 384 -14.97 -11.09 -0.99
CA GLY A 384 -14.82 -10.96 -2.45
C GLY A 384 -14.74 -9.50 -2.92
N VAL A 385 -14.95 -9.27 -4.22
CA VAL A 385 -15.03 -7.92 -4.81
C VAL A 385 -16.47 -7.42 -4.86
N PHE A 386 -16.68 -6.19 -4.40
CA PHE A 386 -17.95 -5.47 -4.41
C PHE A 386 -17.82 -4.18 -5.24
N HIS A 387 -18.93 -3.66 -5.75
CA HIS A 387 -18.98 -2.38 -6.47
C HIS A 387 -20.16 -1.51 -6.03
N ARG A 388 -20.00 -0.18 -6.18
CA ARG A 388 -20.98 0.86 -5.83
C ARG A 388 -20.82 2.03 -6.80
N TRP A 389 -21.91 2.59 -7.30
CA TRP A 389 -21.88 3.61 -8.36
C TRP A 389 -22.74 4.83 -8.02
N GLN A 390 -22.36 6.01 -8.51
CA GLN A 390 -23.17 7.22 -8.37
C GLN A 390 -24.54 7.00 -9.02
N THR A 391 -25.60 7.45 -8.36
CA THR A 391 -26.98 7.53 -8.87
C THR A 391 -27.43 8.99 -9.09
N SER A 392 -26.70 9.94 -8.51
CA SER A 392 -26.74 11.38 -8.83
C SER A 392 -25.38 12.01 -8.50
N LEU A 393 -25.20 13.32 -8.73
CA LEU A 393 -23.99 14.07 -8.32
C LEU A 393 -23.72 14.05 -6.80
N THR A 394 -24.71 13.64 -5.99
CA THR A 394 -24.65 13.60 -4.52
C THR A 394 -25.36 12.36 -3.96
N SER A 395 -25.36 11.24 -4.69
CA SER A 395 -26.04 10.00 -4.28
C SER A 395 -25.41 8.79 -4.92
N TRP A 396 -25.46 7.65 -4.23
CA TRP A 396 -24.85 6.39 -4.65
C TRP A 396 -25.85 5.25 -4.58
N SER A 397 -25.59 4.15 -5.29
CA SER A 397 -26.26 2.85 -5.13
C SER A 397 -25.95 2.26 -3.76
N ASP A 398 -26.58 1.13 -3.41
CA ASP A 398 -26.01 0.24 -2.40
C ASP A 398 -24.76 -0.50 -2.94
N TRP A 399 -24.00 -1.13 -2.05
CA TRP A 399 -22.92 -2.05 -2.43
C TRP A 399 -23.50 -3.35 -2.98
N VAL A 400 -23.03 -3.77 -4.15
CA VAL A 400 -23.40 -5.05 -4.78
C VAL A 400 -22.17 -5.95 -4.86
N GLY A 401 -22.34 -7.24 -4.57
CA GLY A 401 -21.26 -8.23 -4.68
C GLY A 401 -21.13 -8.77 -6.10
N THR A 402 -19.90 -8.84 -6.61
CA THR A 402 -19.60 -9.39 -7.95
C THR A 402 -19.21 -10.87 -7.93
N ASN A 403 -19.13 -11.48 -6.74
CA ASN A 403 -18.55 -12.82 -6.49
C ASN A 403 -17.06 -12.95 -6.88
N GLY A 404 -16.32 -11.83 -6.94
CA GLY A 404 -14.91 -11.79 -7.31
C GLY A 404 -13.94 -12.32 -6.25
N PRO A 405 -12.64 -12.42 -6.58
CA PRO A 405 -11.60 -12.91 -5.68
C PRO A 405 -11.58 -12.22 -4.31
N VAL A 406 -11.35 -13.00 -3.25
CA VAL A 406 -11.13 -12.44 -1.91
C VAL A 406 -9.73 -11.85 -1.79
N ASN A 407 -9.60 -10.79 -0.98
CA ASN A 407 -8.32 -10.15 -0.60
C ASN A 407 -7.37 -9.94 -1.78
N ALA A 408 -7.85 -9.22 -2.80
CA ALA A 408 -7.10 -8.90 -4.00
C ALA A 408 -6.73 -7.41 -4.04
N GLU A 409 -5.59 -7.06 -4.64
CA GLU A 409 -5.43 -5.70 -5.20
C GLU A 409 -6.34 -5.59 -6.44
N VAL A 410 -6.97 -4.45 -6.64
CA VAL A 410 -8.00 -4.25 -7.68
C VAL A 410 -7.78 -2.98 -8.49
N THR A 411 -7.90 -3.10 -9.80
CA THR A 411 -7.77 -1.97 -10.73
C THR A 411 -8.89 -2.01 -11.76
N SER A 412 -9.29 -0.85 -12.29
CA SER A 412 -10.35 -0.77 -13.30
C SER A 412 -10.02 0.28 -14.35
N ASP A 413 -10.25 -0.05 -15.62
CA ASP A 413 -10.13 0.87 -16.76
C ASP A 413 -11.32 0.65 -17.70
N ARG A 414 -11.51 1.55 -18.66
CA ARG A 414 -12.67 1.55 -19.55
C ARG A 414 -12.25 1.24 -20.97
N THR A 415 -12.87 0.22 -21.57
CA THR A 415 -12.59 -0.21 -22.95
C THR A 415 -12.92 0.89 -23.97
N VAL A 416 -12.35 0.78 -25.18
CA VAL A 416 -12.62 1.69 -26.31
C VAL A 416 -14.13 1.86 -26.60
N ASP A 417 -14.91 0.79 -26.43
CA ASP A 417 -16.36 0.80 -26.64
C ASP A 417 -17.17 1.31 -25.44
N GLY A 418 -16.50 1.63 -24.32
CA GLY A 418 -17.08 2.34 -23.19
C GLY A 418 -17.62 1.46 -22.06
N ARG A 419 -17.18 0.20 -21.97
CA ARG A 419 -17.52 -0.71 -20.87
C ARG A 419 -16.45 -0.60 -19.78
N VAL A 420 -16.86 -0.57 -18.53
CA VAL A 420 -15.92 -0.68 -17.40
C VAL A 420 -15.47 -2.13 -17.30
N GLU A 421 -14.16 -2.35 -17.20
CA GLU A 421 -13.53 -3.66 -16.98
C GLU A 421 -12.63 -3.58 -15.74
N ALA A 422 -12.84 -4.50 -14.81
CA ALA A 422 -12.12 -4.56 -13.54
C ALA A 422 -11.27 -5.83 -13.47
N PHE A 423 -10.05 -5.68 -12.97
CA PHE A 423 -9.04 -6.72 -12.84
C PHE A 423 -8.67 -6.85 -11.37
N ALA A 424 -8.49 -8.09 -10.90
CA ALA A 424 -8.16 -8.41 -9.52
C ALA A 424 -7.00 -9.40 -9.49
N ILE A 425 -6.01 -9.18 -8.61
CA ILE A 425 -4.92 -10.11 -8.37
C ILE A 425 -4.75 -10.42 -6.89
N ASN A 426 -4.41 -11.66 -6.58
CA ASN A 426 -3.85 -12.04 -5.29
C ASN A 426 -2.70 -13.04 -5.52
N GLY A 427 -2.05 -13.49 -4.45
CA GLY A 427 -0.92 -14.43 -4.53
C GLY A 427 -1.21 -15.81 -5.15
N SER A 428 -2.44 -16.09 -5.61
CA SER A 428 -2.81 -17.34 -6.28
C SER A 428 -3.22 -17.20 -7.75
N ALA A 429 -3.91 -16.13 -8.12
CA ALA A 429 -4.44 -15.92 -9.47
C ALA A 429 -4.68 -14.44 -9.79
N ALA A 430 -4.72 -14.11 -11.09
CA ALA A 430 -5.33 -12.90 -11.60
C ALA A 430 -6.65 -13.25 -12.32
N SER A 431 -7.68 -12.45 -12.12
CA SER A 431 -9.01 -12.58 -12.75
C SER A 431 -9.51 -11.23 -13.26
N HIS A 432 -10.48 -11.25 -14.18
CA HIS A 432 -11.13 -10.03 -14.67
C HIS A 432 -12.65 -10.20 -14.87
N ILE A 433 -13.36 -9.09 -14.90
CA ILE A 433 -14.81 -8.98 -15.08
C ILE A 433 -15.14 -7.70 -15.87
N TRP A 434 -16.11 -7.74 -16.78
CA TRP A 434 -16.48 -6.59 -17.61
C TRP A 434 -17.98 -6.34 -17.62
N GLN A 435 -18.40 -5.08 -17.75
CA GLN A 435 -19.79 -4.77 -18.12
C GLN A 435 -20.10 -5.44 -19.47
N THR A 436 -21.25 -6.11 -19.60
CA THR A 436 -21.68 -6.80 -20.85
C THR A 436 -22.08 -5.83 -21.99
N GLY A 437 -22.18 -4.55 -21.67
CA GLY A 437 -22.43 -3.39 -22.52
C GLY A 437 -22.30 -2.13 -21.65
N PRO A 438 -22.12 -0.92 -22.19
CA PRO A 438 -21.95 0.27 -21.34
C PRO A 438 -23.12 0.45 -20.37
N ASN A 439 -22.82 0.60 -19.08
CA ASN A 439 -23.79 0.64 -17.96
C ASN A 439 -24.66 -0.63 -17.78
N ALA A 440 -24.31 -1.75 -18.41
CA ALA A 440 -25.04 -3.02 -18.28
C ALA A 440 -24.48 -3.88 -17.13
N PRO A 441 -25.20 -4.94 -16.69
CA PRO A 441 -24.66 -5.91 -15.73
C PRO A 441 -23.33 -6.51 -16.18
N TYR A 442 -22.51 -6.87 -15.20
CA TYR A 442 -21.21 -7.49 -15.42
C TYR A 442 -21.32 -8.95 -15.89
N SER A 443 -20.24 -9.45 -16.49
CA SER A 443 -20.00 -10.86 -16.77
C SER A 443 -19.84 -11.68 -15.49
N ASP A 444 -19.67 -13.01 -15.62
CA ASP A 444 -18.96 -13.77 -14.58
C ASP A 444 -17.47 -13.35 -14.56
N TRP A 445 -16.75 -13.66 -13.48
CA TRP A 445 -15.29 -13.48 -13.42
C TRP A 445 -14.58 -14.59 -14.20
N GLU A 446 -13.67 -14.23 -15.10
CA GLU A 446 -12.83 -15.17 -15.84
C GLU A 446 -11.37 -15.15 -15.37
N THR A 447 -10.66 -16.26 -15.56
CA THR A 447 -9.24 -16.40 -15.20
C THR A 447 -8.37 -15.61 -16.18
N PHE A 448 -7.67 -14.60 -15.67
CA PHE A 448 -6.87 -13.68 -16.47
C PHE A 448 -5.36 -14.02 -16.45
N GLY A 449 -4.86 -14.64 -15.38
CA GLY A 449 -3.44 -14.97 -15.22
C GLY A 449 -3.10 -15.74 -13.93
N GLY A 450 -1.81 -15.93 -13.69
CA GLY A 450 -1.27 -16.42 -12.42
C GLY A 450 -1.34 -15.35 -11.32
N GLY A 451 -1.01 -15.74 -10.09
CA GLY A 451 -0.97 -14.82 -8.95
C GLY A 451 0.18 -13.83 -8.97
N GLY A 452 0.08 -12.82 -8.10
CA GLY A 452 1.05 -11.72 -7.98
C GLY A 452 0.79 -10.83 -6.77
N THR A 453 1.53 -9.73 -6.69
CA THR A 453 1.57 -8.78 -5.57
C THR A 453 0.93 -7.42 -5.86
N GLU A 454 0.68 -7.08 -7.12
CA GLU A 454 0.08 -5.80 -7.54
C GLU A 454 -0.56 -5.92 -8.93
N ILE A 455 -1.60 -5.13 -9.22
CA ILE A 455 -2.18 -5.02 -10.57
C ILE A 455 -2.64 -3.59 -10.91
N VAL A 456 -2.25 -3.09 -12.08
CA VAL A 456 -2.61 -1.76 -12.59
C VAL A 456 -3.02 -1.86 -14.06
N ALA A 457 -4.18 -1.29 -14.40
CA ALA A 457 -4.61 -1.09 -15.78
C ALA A 457 -4.31 0.34 -16.26
N GLY A 458 -4.06 0.48 -17.56
CA GLY A 458 -3.99 1.78 -18.23
C GLY A 458 -4.14 1.65 -19.75
N HIS A 459 -4.47 2.73 -20.45
CA HIS A 459 -4.83 2.68 -21.87
C HIS A 459 -3.72 3.23 -22.79
N ASN A 460 -3.43 2.47 -23.86
CA ASN A 460 -2.59 2.87 -24.98
C ASN A 460 -3.16 4.09 -25.72
N ALA A 461 -2.39 4.70 -26.64
CA ALA A 461 -2.88 5.83 -27.44
C ALA A 461 -3.99 5.43 -28.45
N ASP A 462 -4.15 4.14 -28.74
CA ASP A 462 -5.30 3.59 -29.49
C ASP A 462 -6.50 3.23 -28.58
N GLY A 463 -6.40 3.48 -27.27
CA GLY A 463 -7.43 3.20 -26.28
C GLY A 463 -7.52 1.75 -25.80
N ARG A 464 -6.66 0.84 -26.29
CA ARG A 464 -6.61 -0.53 -25.78
C ARG A 464 -6.03 -0.56 -24.37
N ILE A 465 -6.69 -1.26 -23.46
CA ILE A 465 -6.19 -1.50 -22.09
C ILE A 465 -4.92 -2.36 -22.18
N GLU A 466 -3.90 -1.97 -21.43
CA GLU A 466 -2.71 -2.75 -21.12
C GLU A 466 -2.58 -2.84 -19.60
N VAL A 467 -2.54 -4.07 -19.10
CA VAL A 467 -2.55 -4.38 -17.67
C VAL A 467 -1.15 -4.82 -17.28
N PHE A 468 -0.62 -4.21 -16.22
CA PHE A 468 0.66 -4.49 -15.60
C PHE A 468 0.42 -5.23 -14.29
N ALA A 469 1.21 -6.26 -14.01
CA ALA A 469 1.12 -7.02 -12.76
C ALA A 469 2.52 -7.36 -12.25
N THR A 470 2.71 -7.39 -10.93
CA THR A 470 4.00 -7.72 -10.31
C THR A 470 3.97 -9.04 -9.56
N SER A 471 5.15 -9.66 -9.39
CA SER A 471 5.35 -10.71 -8.39
C SER A 471 6.81 -10.73 -7.91
N ASP A 472 7.10 -11.67 -7.01
CA ASP A 472 8.42 -12.12 -6.58
C ASP A 472 9.46 -12.38 -7.70
N VAL A 473 9.03 -12.60 -8.95
CA VAL A 473 9.93 -12.85 -10.09
C VAL A 473 10.05 -11.69 -11.08
N GLY A 474 9.22 -10.64 -10.98
CA GLY A 474 9.33 -9.46 -11.86
C GLY A 474 8.03 -8.69 -12.12
N VAL A 475 8.03 -7.93 -13.21
CA VAL A 475 6.91 -7.12 -13.72
C VAL A 475 6.45 -7.63 -15.08
N PHE A 476 5.22 -8.11 -15.12
CA PHE A 476 4.55 -8.63 -16.31
C PHE A 476 3.60 -7.58 -16.92
N HIS A 477 3.26 -7.77 -18.20
CA HIS A 477 2.15 -7.06 -18.85
C HIS A 477 1.35 -7.94 -19.81
N LYS A 478 0.11 -7.53 -20.07
CA LYS A 478 -0.84 -8.17 -20.99
C LYS A 478 -1.77 -7.11 -21.57
N TRP A 479 -1.95 -7.07 -22.89
CA TRP A 479 -2.71 -6.03 -23.57
C TRP A 479 -3.90 -6.57 -24.36
N GLN A 480 -4.94 -5.76 -24.46
CA GLN A 480 -6.12 -6.07 -25.24
C GLN A 480 -5.74 -6.13 -26.74
N THR A 481 -6.15 -7.21 -27.42
CA THR A 481 -5.92 -7.47 -28.85
C THR A 481 -7.21 -7.39 -29.67
N GLY A 482 -8.36 -7.38 -29.00
CA GLY A 482 -9.70 -7.26 -29.55
C GLY A 482 -10.73 -7.14 -28.43
N PHE A 483 -12.00 -6.97 -28.78
CA PHE A 483 -13.10 -6.58 -27.86
C PHE A 483 -13.20 -7.37 -26.54
N ALA A 484 -12.86 -8.67 -26.59
CA ALA A 484 -12.76 -9.56 -25.44
C ALA A 484 -11.59 -10.54 -25.59
N THR A 485 -10.53 -10.12 -26.31
CA THR A 485 -9.33 -10.94 -26.52
C THR A 485 -8.09 -10.18 -26.11
N TRP A 486 -7.11 -10.92 -25.59
CA TRP A 486 -5.90 -10.39 -24.97
C TRP A 486 -4.66 -11.04 -25.57
N SER A 487 -3.49 -10.45 -25.33
CA SER A 487 -2.19 -11.10 -25.54
C SER A 487 -2.00 -12.24 -24.52
N GLU A 488 -0.92 -13.01 -24.69
CA GLU A 488 -0.36 -13.73 -23.54
C GLU A 488 0.28 -12.75 -22.54
N TRP A 489 0.53 -13.20 -21.32
CA TRP A 489 1.37 -12.46 -20.37
C TRP A 489 2.84 -12.51 -20.84
N GLY A 490 3.46 -11.34 -20.95
CA GLY A 490 4.90 -11.18 -21.19
C GLY A 490 5.58 -10.41 -20.07
N TRP A 491 6.91 -10.33 -20.11
CA TRP A 491 7.65 -9.36 -19.30
C TRP A 491 7.51 -7.96 -19.89
N VAL A 492 7.52 -6.92 -19.07
CA VAL A 492 7.65 -5.53 -19.56
C VAL A 492 9.05 -5.34 -20.15
N GLY A 493 9.17 -5.50 -21.46
CA GLY A 493 10.44 -5.42 -22.18
C GLY A 493 11.24 -6.72 -22.16
N THR A 494 12.54 -6.64 -22.47
CA THR A 494 13.39 -7.81 -22.73
C THR A 494 13.92 -8.51 -21.48
N SER A 495 13.44 -8.15 -20.28
CA SER A 495 13.85 -8.74 -19.00
C SER A 495 12.76 -8.55 -17.96
N ALA A 496 12.81 -9.34 -16.87
CA ALA A 496 11.77 -9.37 -15.85
C ALA A 496 11.59 -8.06 -15.05
N GLY A 497 12.54 -7.12 -15.09
CA GLY A 497 12.50 -5.91 -14.27
C GLY A 497 12.76 -6.18 -12.78
N PRO A 498 12.30 -5.30 -11.87
CA PRO A 498 12.43 -5.52 -10.43
C PRO A 498 11.49 -6.63 -9.93
N ALA A 499 12.02 -7.47 -9.04
CA ALA A 499 11.24 -8.42 -8.25
C ALA A 499 10.50 -7.69 -7.11
N MET A 500 9.24 -8.06 -6.89
CA MET A 500 8.33 -7.36 -5.99
C MET A 500 7.79 -8.29 -4.90
N SER A 501 8.41 -8.22 -3.72
CA SER A 501 8.00 -8.93 -2.49
C SER A 501 6.76 -8.33 -1.84
#